data_AF-A0A0A1TJ10-F1
#
_entry.id   AF-A0A0A1TJ10-F1
#
_cell.length_a   1.000
_cell.length_b   1.000
_cell.length_c   1.000
_cell.angle_alpha   90.00
_cell.angle_beta   90.00
_cell.angle_gamma   90.00
#
_symmetry.space_group_name_H-M   'P 1'
#
loop_
_entity.id
_entity.type
_entity.pdbx_description
1 polymer ?
#
loop_
_entity_poly.entity_id
_entity_poly.type
_entity_poly.pdbx_seq_one_letter_code
_entity_poly.pdbx_strand_id
1 'polypeptide(L)'
;MLSGFDDGLLHNYLNDDGWFGEISGTALLTAVAYRMAVNDHVKFPQKYIDWADTNRKAIARHVNDKGVVSPAVNPLGWQDRKKFTTGSPEGQAFVVFLYTAYRDCVNKGVCKQ
;
A
#
# COMPACT_ATOMS: atom_id res chain seq x y z
N MET A 1 -13.81 -12.74 -3.27
CA MET A 1 -12.87 -11.61 -3.45
C MET A 1 -13.45 -10.43 -2.69
N LEU A 2 -12.67 -9.77 -1.83
CA LEU A 2 -13.06 -8.47 -1.29
C LEU A 2 -13.08 -7.52 -2.50
N SER A 3 -14.19 -6.84 -2.77
CA SER A 3 -14.27 -5.83 -3.84
C SER A 3 -13.18 -4.77 -3.62
N GLY A 4 -12.55 -4.30 -4.70
CA GLY A 4 -11.50 -3.27 -4.63
C GLY A 4 -10.06 -3.79 -4.50
N PHE A 5 -9.82 -5.10 -4.65
CA PHE A 5 -8.48 -5.69 -4.69
C PHE A 5 -8.21 -6.47 -5.98
N ASP A 6 -7.02 -6.29 -6.55
CA ASP A 6 -6.44 -7.07 -7.65
C ASP A 6 -4.98 -7.42 -7.29
N ASP A 7 -4.64 -8.70 -7.34
CA ASP A 7 -3.36 -9.28 -6.91
C ASP A 7 -2.85 -8.81 -5.52
N GLY A 8 -3.80 -8.62 -4.59
CA GLY A 8 -3.53 -8.16 -3.22
C GLY A 8 -3.21 -6.66 -3.10
N LEU A 9 -3.31 -5.90 -4.18
CA LEU A 9 -3.22 -4.44 -4.19
C LEU A 9 -4.62 -3.83 -4.34
N LEU A 10 -4.80 -2.62 -3.82
CA LEU A 10 -6.01 -1.83 -3.98
C LEU A 10 -6.11 -1.31 -5.42
N HIS A 11 -7.32 -1.29 -5.97
CA HIS A 11 -7.58 -0.61 -7.24
C HIS A 11 -7.32 0.90 -7.14
N ASN A 12 -6.89 1.53 -8.24
CA ASN A 12 -6.78 2.99 -8.34
C ASN A 12 -8.10 3.70 -7.96
N TYR A 13 -9.22 3.14 -8.42
CA TYR A 13 -10.56 3.50 -7.94
C TYR A 13 -11.16 2.30 -7.21
N LEU A 14 -11.23 2.40 -5.88
CA LEU A 14 -11.57 1.28 -4.98
C LEU A 14 -12.89 0.56 -5.30
N ASN A 15 -13.82 1.23 -5.95
CA ASN A 15 -15.16 0.73 -6.28
C ASN A 15 -15.35 0.39 -7.77
N ASP A 16 -14.31 0.46 -8.59
CA ASP A 16 -14.35 0.10 -10.01
C ASP A 16 -13.43 -1.10 -10.24
N ASP A 17 -14.02 -2.29 -10.40
CA ASP A 17 -13.31 -3.55 -10.65
C ASP A 17 -12.65 -3.62 -12.04
N GLY A 18 -12.87 -2.62 -12.90
CA GLY A 18 -12.12 -2.46 -14.14
C GLY A 18 -10.74 -1.84 -13.96
N TRP A 19 -10.39 -1.35 -12.77
CA TRP A 19 -9.06 -0.86 -12.45
C TRP A 19 -8.17 -1.96 -11.91
N PHE A 20 -6.90 -1.93 -12.31
CA PHE A 20 -5.91 -2.83 -11.75
C PHE A 20 -5.47 -2.38 -10.35
N GLY A 21 -4.97 -3.35 -9.58
CA GLY A 21 -4.39 -3.13 -8.28
C GLY A 21 -3.04 -2.42 -8.42
N GLU A 22 -2.86 -1.29 -7.73
CA GLU A 22 -1.72 -0.40 -7.93
C GLU A 22 -0.96 -0.09 -6.63
N ILE A 23 0.35 0.14 -6.76
CA ILE A 23 1.26 0.20 -5.60
C ILE A 23 1.24 1.52 -4.83
N SER A 24 0.90 2.64 -5.46
CA SER A 24 0.97 3.98 -4.86
C SER A 24 -0.11 4.14 -3.78
N GLY A 25 -1.39 4.00 -4.15
CA GLY A 25 -2.51 4.13 -3.23
C GLY A 25 -2.54 3.01 -2.20
N THR A 26 -2.19 1.78 -2.60
CA THR A 26 -2.02 0.68 -1.63
C THR A 26 -0.96 1.01 -0.59
N ALA A 27 0.22 1.47 -0.98
CA ALA A 27 1.29 1.81 -0.04
C ALA A 27 0.89 2.98 0.86
N LEU A 28 0.31 4.05 0.30
CA LEU A 28 -0.05 5.25 1.05
C LEU A 28 -1.13 4.96 2.10
N LEU A 29 -2.22 4.29 1.74
CA LEU A 29 -3.31 3.98 2.68
C LEU A 29 -2.84 2.99 3.75
N THR A 30 -1.96 2.05 3.39
CA THR A 30 -1.33 1.14 4.36
C THR A 30 -0.43 1.89 5.34
N ALA A 31 0.36 2.87 4.87
CA ALA A 31 1.18 3.72 5.73
C ALA A 31 0.32 4.51 6.72
N VAL A 32 -0.80 5.06 6.26
CA VAL A 32 -1.76 5.78 7.11
C VAL A 32 -2.35 4.87 8.18
N ALA A 33 -2.72 3.64 7.85
CA ALA A 33 -3.24 2.68 8.82
C ALA A 33 -2.25 2.42 9.98
N TYR A 34 -0.97 2.19 9.68
CA TYR A 34 0.06 2.05 10.72
C TYR A 34 0.25 3.33 11.54
N ARG A 35 0.33 4.51 10.89
CA ARG A 35 0.47 5.80 11.60
C ARG A 35 -0.70 6.06 12.53
N MET A 36 -1.92 5.76 12.09
CA MET A 36 -3.12 5.98 12.88
C MET A 36 -3.27 4.97 14.01
N ALA A 37 -2.85 3.70 13.83
CA ALA A 37 -2.77 2.74 14.93
C ALA A 37 -1.83 3.23 16.05
N VAL A 38 -0.74 3.92 15.69
CA VAL A 38 0.17 4.55 16.65
C VAL A 38 -0.44 5.80 17.31
N ASN A 39 -1.14 6.64 16.54
CA ASN A 39 -1.62 7.94 17.00
C ASN A 39 -2.95 7.89 17.77
N ASP A 40 -3.87 6.99 17.39
CA ASP A 40 -5.21 6.85 17.97
C ASP A 40 -5.66 5.37 17.90
N HIS A 41 -5.07 4.54 18.76
CA HIS A 41 -5.34 3.10 18.80
C HIS A 41 -6.80 2.75 19.12
N VAL A 42 -7.56 3.67 19.72
CA VAL A 42 -8.98 3.46 20.05
C VAL A 42 -9.81 3.50 18.77
N LYS A 43 -9.55 4.47 17.88
CA LYS A 43 -10.23 4.56 16.58
C LYS A 43 -9.63 3.62 15.53
N PHE A 44 -8.35 3.28 15.66
CA PHE A 44 -7.63 2.38 14.76
C PHE A 44 -7.16 1.12 15.50
N PRO A 45 -8.10 0.25 15.91
CA PRO A 45 -7.79 -0.98 16.63
C PRO A 45 -7.13 -2.02 15.71
N GLN A 46 -6.77 -3.17 16.31
CA GLN A 46 -6.02 -4.28 15.69
C GLN A 46 -6.43 -4.64 14.25
N LYS A 47 -7.73 -4.60 13.90
CA LYS A 47 -8.19 -4.89 12.55
C LYS A 47 -7.52 -4.04 11.46
N TYR A 48 -7.14 -2.79 11.76
CA TYR A 48 -6.43 -1.92 10.82
C TYR A 48 -4.95 -2.28 10.70
N ILE A 49 -4.34 -2.80 11.78
CA ILE A 49 -2.98 -3.34 11.76
C ILE A 49 -2.95 -4.62 10.92
N ASP A 50 -3.91 -5.53 11.12
CA ASP A 50 -4.00 -6.79 10.36
C ASP A 50 -4.22 -6.53 8.86
N TRP A 51 -5.07 -5.55 8.54
CA TRP A 51 -5.26 -5.07 7.17
C TRP A 51 -3.97 -4.48 6.60
N ALA A 52 -3.26 -3.66 7.37
CA ALA A 52 -2.02 -3.05 6.93
C ALA A 52 -0.90 -4.09 6.71
N ASP A 53 -0.80 -5.09 7.58
CA ASP A 53 0.15 -6.21 7.44
C ASP A 53 -0.14 -7.04 6.19
N THR A 54 -1.42 -7.28 5.89
CA THR A 54 -1.84 -7.99 4.68
C THR A 54 -1.37 -7.24 3.43
N ASN A 55 -1.63 -5.94 3.35
CA ASN A 55 -1.23 -5.12 2.21
C ASN A 55 0.29 -4.97 2.10
N ARG A 56 1.00 -4.76 3.21
CA ARG A 56 2.47 -4.65 3.22
C ARG A 56 3.12 -5.93 2.70
N LYS A 57 2.60 -7.10 3.10
CA LYS A 57 3.06 -8.40 2.59
C LYS A 57 2.72 -8.58 1.11
N ALA A 58 1.56 -8.09 0.66
CA ALA A 58 1.22 -8.10 -0.76
C ALA A 58 2.20 -7.23 -1.58
N ILE A 59 2.45 -5.99 -1.17
CA ILE A 59 3.41 -5.08 -1.80
C ILE A 59 4.82 -5.69 -1.88
N ALA A 60 5.25 -6.45 -0.86
CA ALA A 60 6.56 -7.09 -0.88
C ALA A 60 6.73 -8.10 -2.03
N ARG A 61 5.64 -8.68 -2.56
CA ARG A 61 5.66 -9.58 -3.72
C ARG A 61 5.75 -8.85 -5.06
N HIS A 62 5.52 -7.54 -5.05
CA HIS A 62 5.51 -6.65 -6.21
C HIS A 62 6.84 -5.92 -6.43
N VAL A 63 7.88 -6.30 -5.67
CA VAL A 63 9.24 -5.80 -5.80
C VAL A 63 10.04 -6.72 -6.72
N ASN A 64 10.61 -6.19 -7.79
CA ASN A 64 11.49 -6.97 -8.67
C ASN A 64 12.93 -7.04 -8.16
N ASP A 65 13.78 -7.77 -8.89
CA ASP A 65 15.21 -7.97 -8.62
C ASP A 65 16.03 -6.67 -8.56
N LYS A 66 15.53 -5.58 -9.15
CA LYS A 66 16.15 -4.24 -9.13
C LYS A 66 15.60 -3.33 -8.03
N GLY A 67 14.70 -3.84 -7.18
CA GLY A 67 14.04 -3.04 -6.15
C GLY A 67 12.95 -2.11 -6.69
N VAL A 68 12.48 -2.33 -7.92
CA VAL A 68 11.35 -1.58 -8.48
C VAL A 68 10.05 -2.19 -8.00
N VAL A 69 9.19 -1.37 -7.40
CA VAL A 69 7.84 -1.77 -6.97
C VAL A 69 6.81 -1.34 -8.02
N SER A 70 5.96 -2.28 -8.44
CA SER A 70 5.05 -2.10 -9.59
C SER A 70 3.83 -3.04 -9.48
N PRO A 71 2.70 -2.80 -10.18
CA PRO A 71 2.44 -1.71 -11.12
C PRO A 71 1.95 -0.43 -10.44
N ALA A 72 2.28 0.72 -11.01
CA ALA A 72 1.74 2.02 -10.62
C ALA A 72 0.81 2.57 -11.71
N VAL A 73 -0.04 3.54 -11.33
CA VAL A 73 -0.76 4.40 -12.29
C VAL A 73 0.20 5.45 -12.84
N ASN A 74 0.00 5.87 -14.09
CA ASN A 74 0.75 6.96 -14.70
C ASN A 74 0.31 8.30 -14.08
N PRO A 75 1.16 9.03 -13.33
CA PRO A 75 0.75 10.28 -12.69
C PRO A 75 0.46 11.41 -13.69
N LEU A 76 1.00 11.32 -14.91
CA LEU A 76 0.72 12.28 -15.99
C LEU A 76 -0.53 11.92 -16.81
N GLY A 77 -1.17 10.78 -16.50
CA GLY A 77 -2.36 10.29 -17.16
C GLY A 77 -3.14 9.38 -16.22
N TRP A 78 -3.79 9.95 -15.21
CA TRP A 78 -4.46 9.19 -14.13
C TRP A 78 -5.66 8.35 -14.60
N GLN A 79 -6.11 8.52 -15.85
CA GLN A 79 -7.12 7.68 -16.50
C GLN A 79 -6.50 6.59 -17.40
N ASP A 80 -5.18 6.57 -17.57
CA ASP A 80 -4.48 5.53 -18.33
C ASP A 80 -4.55 4.19 -17.58
N ARG A 81 -5.17 3.19 -18.24
CA ARG A 81 -5.31 1.84 -17.70
C ARG A 81 -4.09 0.97 -17.97
N LYS A 82 -3.07 1.47 -18.65
CA LYS A 82 -1.80 0.76 -18.86
C LYS A 82 -1.00 0.75 -17.55
N LYS A 83 -0.72 -0.45 -17.04
CA LYS A 83 0.15 -0.67 -15.89
C LYS A 83 1.53 -0.05 -16.14
N PHE A 84 1.96 0.86 -15.27
CA PHE A 84 3.31 1.42 -15.30
C PHE A 84 4.24 0.55 -14.45
N THR A 85 5.21 -0.12 -15.08
CA THR A 85 6.04 -1.16 -14.44
C THR A 85 7.53 -0.81 -14.36
N THR A 86 7.96 0.27 -14.97
CA THR A 86 9.37 0.71 -14.99
C THR A 86 9.79 1.48 -13.73
N GLY A 87 8.86 1.68 -12.80
CA GLY A 87 9.08 2.36 -11.52
C GLY A 87 8.50 3.78 -11.52
N SER A 88 7.60 4.04 -10.59
CA SER A 88 7.03 5.37 -10.32
C SER A 88 7.77 6.01 -9.15
N PRO A 89 8.35 7.23 -9.29
CA PRO A 89 8.97 7.93 -8.16
C PRO A 89 8.00 8.14 -6.98
N GLU A 90 6.73 8.46 -7.28
CA GLU A 90 5.68 8.61 -6.28
C GLU A 90 5.41 7.31 -5.54
N GLY A 91 5.19 6.23 -6.30
CA GLY A 91 4.92 4.91 -5.76
C GLY A 91 6.06 4.39 -4.89
N GLN A 92 7.30 4.57 -5.34
CA GLN A 92 8.49 4.20 -4.57
C GLN A 92 8.62 5.00 -3.28
N ALA A 93 8.36 6.31 -3.31
CA ALA A 93 8.36 7.14 -2.11
C ALA A 93 7.29 6.67 -1.10
N PHE A 94 6.10 6.30 -1.57
CA PHE A 94 5.03 5.82 -0.70
C PHE A 94 5.33 4.45 -0.08
N VAL A 95 6.07 3.57 -0.77
CA VAL A 95 6.59 2.33 -0.17
C VAL A 95 7.57 2.63 0.96
N VAL A 96 8.41 3.66 0.83
CA VAL A 96 9.29 4.11 1.93
C VAL A 96 8.46 4.68 3.09
N PHE A 97 7.40 5.44 2.83
CA PHE A 97 6.49 5.94 3.87
C PHE A 97 5.77 4.80 4.59
N LEU A 98 5.36 3.76 3.87
CA LEU A 98 4.80 2.54 4.42
C LEU A 98 5.79 1.85 5.35
N TYR A 99 7.00 1.59 4.88
CA TYR A 99 7.98 0.82 5.65
C TYR A 99 8.42 1.57 6.92
N THR A 100 8.57 2.89 6.84
CA THR A 100 8.87 3.73 8.00
C THR A 100 7.72 3.74 9.01
N ALA A 101 6.45 3.86 8.57
CA ALA A 101 5.29 3.77 9.45
C ALA A 101 5.16 2.41 10.16
N TYR A 102 5.42 1.31 9.44
CA TYR A 102 5.47 -0.03 10.03
C TYR A 102 6.57 -0.14 11.10
N ARG A 103 7.79 0.32 10.78
CA ARG A 103 8.91 0.32 11.74
C ARG A 103 8.59 1.12 13.00
N ASP A 104 7.99 2.30 12.86
CA ASP A 104 7.59 3.11 14.00
C ASP A 104 6.52 2.40 14.85
N CYS A 105 5.56 1.73 14.22
CA CYS A 105 4.54 0.94 14.92
C CYS A 105 5.15 -0.24 15.71
N VAL A 106 6.12 -0.95 15.13
CA VAL A 106 6.84 -2.04 15.80
C VAL A 106 7.69 -1.50 16.96
N ASN A 107 8.45 -0.42 16.74
CA ASN A 107 9.32 0.17 17.75
C ASN A 107 8.54 0.70 18.97
N LYS A 108 7.28 1.12 18.78
CA LYS A 108 6.39 1.52 19.88
C LYS A 108 5.66 0.35 20.55
N GLY A 109 5.87 -0.89 20.11
CA GLY A 109 5.19 -2.07 20.63
C GLY A 109 3.71 -2.18 20.27
N VAL A 110 3.24 -1.37 19.31
CA VAL A 110 1.86 -1.40 18.82
C VAL A 110 1.67 -2.52 17.79
N CYS A 111 2.66 -2.69 16.89
CA CYS A 111 2.69 -3.77 15.91
C CYS A 111 3.66 -4.88 16.32
N LYS A 112 3.39 -6.11 15.87
CA LYS A 112 4.33 -7.24 15.97
C LYS A 112 5.21 -7.32 14.72
N GLN A 113 6.39 -7.91 14.87
CA GLN A 113 7.32 -8.14 13.77
C GLN A 113 6.83 -9.25 12.84
#